data_AF-A0A2E8GS13-F1
#
_entry.id   AF-A0A2E8GS13-F1
#
_cell.length_a   1.000
_cell.length_b   1.000
_cell.length_c   1.000
_cell.angle_alpha   90.00
_cell.angle_beta   90.00
_cell.angle_gamma   90.00
#
_symmetry.space_group_name_H-M   'P 1'
#
loop_
_entity.id
_entity.type
_entity.pdbx_description
1 polymer ?
#
loop_
_entity_poly.entity_id
_entity_poly.type
_entity_poly.pdbx_seq_one_letter_code
_entity_poly.pdbx_strand_id
1 'polypeptide(L)' 'MMTTGVEQDRRPDTVQKLRLSDLTMNHQLVWLMLLKQLYRAFTIMRGDPYHHA' A
#
# COMPACT_ATOMS: atom_id res chain seq x y z
N MET A 1 11.25 -15.83 -16.23
CA MET A 1 10.45 -14.69 -15.74
C MET A 1 10.97 -14.35 -14.34
N MET A 2 11.65 -13.20 -14.21
CA MET A 2 12.36 -12.80 -13.00
C MET A 2 11.43 -11.99 -12.09
N THR A 3 10.80 -12.64 -11.11
CA THR A 3 10.13 -11.96 -9.99
C THR A 3 11.16 -11.72 -8.89
N THR A 4 12.07 -10.78 -9.08
CA THR A 4 13.05 -10.44 -8.05
C THR A 4 12.33 -9.74 -6.90
N GLY A 5 11.93 -10.53 -5.89
CA GLY A 5 11.51 -10.04 -4.60
C GLY A 5 12.69 -9.33 -3.93
N VAL A 6 12.44 -8.19 -3.28
CA VAL A 6 13.51 -7.44 -2.62
C VAL A 6 14.13 -8.30 -1.51
N GLU A 7 15.46 -8.44 -1.54
CA GLU A 7 16.27 -9.14 -0.54
C GLU A 7 15.89 -8.71 0.88
N GLN A 8 15.51 -9.67 1.73
CA GLN A 8 14.99 -9.39 3.07
C GLN A 8 16.08 -9.35 4.15
N ASP A 9 17.28 -9.84 3.85
CA ASP A 9 18.34 -10.16 4.82
C ASP A 9 19.06 -8.91 5.39
N ARG A 10 19.03 -7.78 4.66
CA ARG A 10 19.75 -6.56 5.04
C ARG A 10 18.83 -5.37 5.23
N ARG A 11 17.84 -5.48 6.11
CA ARG A 11 16.98 -4.33 6.45
C ARG A 11 17.21 -3.89 7.89
N PRO A 12 17.40 -2.59 8.15
CA PRO A 12 17.42 -2.09 9.52
C PRO A 12 16.05 -2.30 10.16
N ASP A 13 16.05 -2.64 11.45
CA ASP A 13 14.85 -3.03 12.23
C ASP A 13 13.72 -1.98 12.20
N THR A 14 14.04 -0.74 11.84
CA THR A 14 13.11 0.39 11.72
C THR A 14 12.26 0.39 10.45
N VAL A 15 12.53 -0.47 9.46
CA VAL A 15 11.76 -0.49 8.19
C VAL A 15 10.52 -1.38 8.33
N GLN A 16 9.36 -0.75 8.49
CA GLN A 16 8.07 -1.45 8.50
C GLN A 16 7.67 -1.91 7.10
N LYS A 17 7.23 -3.18 6.96
CA LYS A 17 6.70 -3.74 5.72
C LYS A 17 5.18 -3.66 5.73
N LEU A 18 4.60 -2.91 4.79
CA LEU A 18 3.15 -2.87 4.58
C LEU A 18 2.76 -3.82 3.45
N ARG A 19 1.91 -4.81 3.75
CA ARG A 19 1.36 -5.74 2.76
C ARG A 19 0.02 -5.19 2.26
N LEU A 20 -0.09 -4.93 0.95
CA LEU A 20 -1.32 -4.44 0.32
C LEU A 20 -2.37 -5.55 0.16
N SER A 21 -1.92 -6.78 -0.14
CA SER A 21 -2.73 -7.99 -0.26
C SER A 21 -1.81 -9.21 -0.22
N ASP A 22 -2.38 -10.39 0.04
CA ASP A 22 -1.68 -11.68 -0.03
C ASP A 22 -1.62 -12.24 -1.46
N LEU A 23 -2.23 -11.55 -2.42
CA LEU A 23 -2.24 -11.91 -3.84
C LEU A 23 -1.08 -11.22 -4.60
N THR A 24 -0.51 -11.92 -5.56
CA THR A 24 0.48 -11.32 -6.49
C THR A 24 -0.22 -10.34 -7.42
N MET A 25 -0.02 -9.05 -7.18
CA MET A 25 -0.65 -7.99 -7.98
C MET A 25 0.17 -7.66 -9.23
N ASN A 26 -0.53 -7.30 -10.31
CA ASN A 26 0.12 -6.69 -11.48
C ASN A 26 0.79 -5.37 -11.06
N HIS A 27 2.06 -5.21 -11.41
CA HIS A 27 2.86 -4.03 -11.11
C HIS A 27 2.22 -2.70 -11.56
N GLN A 28 1.47 -2.69 -12.66
CA GLN A 28 0.79 -1.47 -13.10
C GLN A 28 -0.42 -1.11 -12.21
N LEU A 29 -1.12 -2.12 -11.69
CA LEU A 29 -2.33 -1.93 -10.88
C LEU A 29 -1.99 -1.53 -9.44
N VAL A 30 -0.82 -1.94 -8.92
CA VAL A 30 -0.42 -1.67 -7.54
C VAL A 30 -0.36 -0.16 -7.24
N TRP A 31 0.03 0.66 -8.22
CA TRP A 31 0.09 2.12 -8.08
C TRP A 31 -1.28 2.75 -7.91
N LEU A 32 -2.25 2.32 -8.72
CA LEU A 32 -3.63 2.80 -8.62
C LEU A 32 -4.23 2.41 -7.26
N MET A 33 -3.96 1.19 -6.80
CA MET A 33 -4.45 0.72 -5.50
C MET A 33 -3.79 1.46 -4.33
N LEU A 34 -2.48 1.67 -4.36
CA LEU A 34 -1.74 2.45 -3.36
C LEU A 34 -2.32 3.87 -3.26
N LEU A 35 -2.52 4.55 -4.39
CA LEU A 35 -3.05 5.91 -4.42
C LEU A 35 -4.46 5.98 -3.81
N LYS A 36 -5.31 4.99 -4.10
CA LYS A 36 -6.66 4.90 -3.50
C LYS A 36 -6.62 4.71 -1.98
N GLN A 37 -5.71 3.86 -1.49
CA GLN A 37 -5.57 3.65 -0.04
C GLN A 37 -5.02 4.90 0.66
N LEU A 38 -4.05 5.59 0.04
CA LEU A 38 -3.55 6.87 0.55
C LEU A 38 -4.64 7.93 0.57
N TYR A 39 -5.38 8.11 -0.52
CA TYR A 39 -6.51 9.04 -0.58
C TYR A 39 -7.52 8.76 0.54
N ARG A 40 -7.91 7.49 0.74
CA ARG A 40 -8.80 7.11 1.84
C ARG A 40 -8.21 7.41 3.21
N ALA A 41 -6.92 7.12 3.42
CA ALA A 41 -6.24 7.43 4.67
C ALA A 41 -6.25 8.94 4.95
N PHE A 42 -5.98 9.78 3.95
CA PHE A 42 -6.05 11.24 4.09
C PHE A 42 -7.46 11.74 4.37
N THR A 43 -8.48 11.17 3.72
CA THR A 43 -9.88 11.51 3.99
C THR A 43 -10.28 11.15 5.42
N ILE A 44 -9.86 9.98 5.93
CA ILE A 44 -10.10 9.58 7.33
C ILE A 44 -9.36 10.52 8.30
N MET A 45 -8.10 10.85 8.03
CA MET A 45 -7.30 11.75 8.88
C MET A 45 -7.85 13.18 8.90
N ARG A 46 -8.47 13.64 7.83
CA ARG A 46 -9.09 14.97 7.75
C ARG A 46 -10.42 15.07 8.49
N GLY A 47 -11.04 13.95 8.87
CA GLY A 47 -12.33 13.95 9.56
C GLY A 47 -13.49 14.49 8.70
N ASP A 48 -13.27 14.68 7.39
CA ASP A 48 -14.31 15.09 6.45
C ASP A 48 -15.37 13.97 6.42
N PRO A 49 -16.65 14.27 6.73
CA PRO A 49 -17.69 13.26 6.81
C PRO A 49 -17.97 12.72 5.41
N TYR A 50 -17.48 11.52 5.12
CA TYR A 50 -17.87 10.76 3.94
C TYR A 50 -19.28 10.15 4.07
N HIS A 51 -20.03 10.59 5.07
CA HIS A 51 -21.42 10.23 5.31
C HIS A 51 -22.30 11.28 4.63
N HIS A 52 -22.49 11.16 3.31
CA HIS A 52 -23.75 11.62 2.73
C HIS A 52 -24.78 10.57 3.12
N ALA A 53 -25.53 10.83 4.19
CA ALA A 53 -26.75 10.10 4.53
C ALA A 53 -27.91 10.57 3.64
#